data_AF-A0A811PC66-F1
#
_entry.id   AF-A0A811PC66-F1
#
_cell.length_a   1.000
_cell.length_b   1.000
_cell.length_c   1.000
_cell.angle_alpha   90.00
_cell.angle_beta   90.00
_cell.angle_gamma   90.00
#
_symmetry.space_group_name_H-M   'P 1'
#
loop_
_entity.id
_entity.type
_entity.pdbx_description
1 polymer ?
#
loop_
_entity_poly.entity_id
_entity_poly.type
_entity_poly.pdbx_seq_one_letter_code
_entity_poly.pdbx_strand_id
1 'polypeptide(L)' 'MVEGAVVAEATAKEAKRRKKKNLFDVAQFLPEWGIGYKVAKTTWRDVSYQITKINLYKDGRHGK' A
#
# COMPACT_ATOMS: atom_id res chain seq x y z
N MET A 1 24.49 -28.05 14.15
CA MET A 1 24.60 -27.33 12.86
C MET A 1 23.21 -26.90 12.40
N VAL A 2 22.56 -25.93 13.09
CA VAL A 2 21.27 -25.38 12.63
C VAL A 2 21.10 -23.93 13.14
N GLU A 3 21.91 -23.00 12.65
CA GLU A 3 21.78 -21.55 12.99
C GLU A 3 21.77 -20.63 11.76
N GLY A 4 21.61 -21.19 10.55
CA GLY A 4 21.69 -20.43 9.30
C GLY A 4 20.36 -19.98 8.68
N ALA A 5 19.21 -20.49 9.14
CA ALA A 5 17.94 -20.29 8.45
C ALA A 5 17.14 -19.05 8.91
N VAL A 6 17.28 -18.65 10.19
CA VAL A 6 16.42 -17.60 10.77
C VAL A 6 16.85 -16.18 10.42
N VAL A 7 18.11 -15.94 10.05
CA VAL A 7 18.63 -14.61 9.75
C VAL A 7 18.28 -14.16 8.30
N ALA A 8 18.11 -15.10 7.38
CA ALA A 8 17.76 -14.79 5.98
C ALA A 8 16.30 -14.31 5.81
N GLU A 9 15.37 -14.81 6.63
CA GLU A 9 13.96 -14.36 6.56
C GLU A 9 13.74 -12.97 7.18
N ALA A 10 14.55 -12.56 8.15
CA ALA A 10 14.45 -11.25 8.77
C ALA A 10 14.90 -10.12 7.83
N THR A 11 15.99 -10.34 7.08
CA THR A 11 16.56 -9.36 6.15
C THR A 11 15.69 -9.17 4.88
N ALA A 12 14.99 -10.22 4.43
CA ALA A 12 14.01 -10.10 3.34
C ALA A 12 12.74 -9.29 3.74
N LYS A 13 12.33 -9.35 5.02
CA LYS A 13 11.22 -8.54 5.55
C LYS A 13 11.59 -7.06 5.65
N GLU A 14 12.86 -6.75 5.89
CA GLU A 14 13.34 -5.37 6.00
C GLU A 14 13.42 -4.65 4.64
N ALA A 15 13.87 -5.36 3.59
CA ALA A 15 13.96 -4.80 2.23
C ALA A 15 12.59 -4.51 1.59
N LYS A 16 11.55 -5.28 1.94
CA LYS A 16 10.16 -5.04 1.50
C LYS A 16 9.54 -3.77 2.11
N ARG A 17 10.09 -3.25 3.21
CA ARG A 17 9.47 -2.19 4.02
C ARG A 17 9.81 -0.77 3.55
N ARG A 18 10.77 -0.61 2.63
CA ARG A 18 11.35 0.70 2.26
C ARG A 18 10.78 1.35 1.00
N LYS A 19 9.83 0.71 0.31
CA LYS A 19 9.08 1.34 -0.78
C LYS A 19 7.80 1.96 -0.22
N LYS A 20 7.56 3.24 -0.55
CA LYS A 20 6.28 3.89 -0.25
C LYS A 20 5.16 3.02 -0.83
N LYS A 21 4.23 2.59 0.04
CA LYS A 21 3.03 1.87 -0.38
C LYS A 21 2.20 2.80 -1.28
N ASN A 22 1.70 2.28 -2.39
CA ASN A 22 0.84 3.06 -3.28
C ASN A 22 -0.56 3.22 -2.67
N LEU A 23 -1.36 4.12 -3.24
CA LEU A 23 -2.76 4.29 -2.83
C LEU A 23 -3.53 2.97 -2.92
N PHE A 24 -3.31 2.19 -3.98
CA PHE A 24 -3.97 0.89 -4.19
C PHE A 24 -3.53 -0.18 -3.19
N ASP A 25 -2.28 -0.15 -2.71
CA ASP A 25 -1.84 -1.06 -1.64
C ASP A 25 -2.58 -0.73 -0.35
N VAL A 26 -2.79 0.55 -0.04
CA VAL A 26 -3.54 0.98 1.15
C VAL A 26 -5.02 0.64 1.00
N ALA A 27 -5.61 0.95 -0.16
CA ALA A 27 -7.01 0.69 -0.49
C ALA A 27 -7.38 -0.79 -0.35
N GLN A 28 -6.49 -1.71 -0.74
CA GLN A 28 -6.70 -3.16 -0.58
C GLN A 28 -6.86 -3.62 0.88
N PHE A 29 -6.30 -2.88 1.85
CA PHE A 29 -6.48 -3.19 3.27
C PHE A 29 -7.80 -2.65 3.82
N LEU A 30 -8.50 -1.77 3.10
CA LEU A 30 -9.78 -1.23 3.52
C LEU A 30 -10.94 -2.08 2.97
N PRO A 31 -12.04 -2.22 3.74
CA PRO A 31 -13.28 -2.77 3.20
C PRO A 31 -13.74 -1.89 2.01
N GLU A 32 -14.27 -2.53 0.97
CA GLU A 32 -14.74 -1.87 -0.26
C GLU A 32 -13.70 -0.96 -0.94
N TRP A 33 -12.40 -1.31 -0.85
CA TRP A 33 -11.29 -0.54 -1.43
C TRP A 33 -11.19 0.91 -0.91
N GLY A 34 -11.79 1.20 0.25
CA GLY A 34 -11.78 2.55 0.82
C GLY A 34 -12.64 3.55 0.06
N ILE A 35 -13.64 3.11 -0.71
CA ILE A 35 -14.66 4.00 -1.28
C ILE A 35 -15.35 4.76 -0.13
N GLY A 36 -15.49 6.08 -0.26
CA GLY A 36 -16.01 6.97 0.77
C GLY A 36 -14.97 7.57 1.70
N TYR A 37 -13.72 7.08 1.70
CA TYR A 37 -12.66 7.60 2.57
C TYR A 37 -11.95 8.79 1.94
N LYS A 38 -11.54 9.74 2.80
CA LYS A 38 -10.69 10.87 2.41
C LYS A 38 -9.22 10.46 2.47
N VAL A 39 -8.52 10.69 1.36
CA VAL A 39 -7.09 10.49 1.22
C VAL A 39 -6.42 11.80 0.86
N ALA A 40 -5.32 12.08 1.54
CA ALA A 40 -4.50 13.26 1.29
C ALA A 40 -3.06 12.81 1.09
N LYS A 41 -2.37 13.44 0.15
CA LYS A 41 -0.93 13.28 0.02
C LYS A 41 -0.27 14.11 1.12
N THR A 42 0.72 13.55 1.81
CA THR A 42 1.44 14.25 2.89
C THR A 42 2.06 15.58 2.47
N THR A 43 2.35 15.77 1.19
CA THR A 43 2.91 17.03 0.65
C THR A 43 1.85 18.12 0.44
N TRP A 44 0.56 17.77 0.42
CA TRP A 44 -0.53 18.74 0.26
C TRP A 44 -0.97 19.22 1.65
N ARG A 45 -1.12 20.53 1.81
CA ARG A 45 -1.44 21.13 3.12
C ARG A 45 -2.94 21.15 3.41
N ASP A 46 -3.77 21.39 2.40
CA ASP A 46 -5.22 21.60 2.59
C ASP A 46 -6.10 20.83 1.59
N VAL A 47 -5.51 19.94 0.79
CA VAL A 47 -6.26 19.19 -0.23
C VAL A 47 -6.37 17.74 0.19
N SER A 48 -7.61 17.30 0.39
CA SER A 48 -7.98 15.90 0.56
C SER A 48 -9.03 15.53 -0.48
N TYR A 49 -8.86 14.36 -1.09
CA TYR A 49 -9.84 13.82 -2.05
C TYR A 49 -10.56 12.65 -1.42
N GLN A 50 -11.84 12.51 -1.74
CA GLN A 50 -12.62 11.34 -1.37
C GLN A 50 -12.58 10.31 -2.50
N ILE A 51 -12.31 9.06 -2.15
CA ILE A 51 -12.37 7.96 -3.11
C ILE A 51 -13.85 7.71 -3.44
N THR A 52 -14.25 7.90 -4.70
CA THR A 52 -15.64 7.64 -5.15
C THR A 52 -15.73 6.34 -5.94
N LYS A 53 -14.77 6.10 -6.82
CA LYS A 53 -14.68 4.91 -7.67
C LYS A 53 -13.22 4.61 -7.94
N ILE A 54 -12.86 3.33 -7.89
CA ILE A 54 -11.52 2.83 -8.22
C ILE A 54 -11.65 1.89 -9.42
N ASN A 55 -10.92 2.17 -10.50
CA ASN A 55 -10.82 1.29 -11.66
C ASN A 55 -9.44 0.66 -11.68
N LEU A 56 -9.37 -0.64 -11.39
CA LEU A 56 -8.11 -1.37 -11.34
C LEU A 56 -7.76 -1.91 -12.72
N TYR A 57 -6.46 -1.90 -13.00
CA TYR A 57 -5.90 -2.74 -14.06
C TYR A 57 -5.75 -4.18 -13.59
N LYS A 58 -5.42 -5.06 -14.52
CA LYS A 58 -5.40 -6.52 -14.34
C LYS A 58 -4.57 -6.99 -13.13
N ASP A 59 -3.52 -6.26 -12.77
CA ASP A 59 -2.59 -6.64 -11.70
C ASP A 59 -3.01 -6.16 -10.31
N GLY A 60 -4.10 -5.38 -10.18
CA GLY A 60 -4.59 -4.85 -8.90
C GLY A 60 -3.67 -3.84 -8.18
N ARG A 61 -2.47 -3.62 -8.73
CA ARG A 61 -1.44 -2.70 -8.17
C ARG A 61 -1.52 -1.28 -8.73
N HIS A 62 -2.23 -1.12 -9.85
CA HIS A 62 -2.35 0.14 -10.56
C HIS A 62 -3.79 0.31 -11.03
N GLY A 63 -4.22 1.57 -11.17
CA GLY A 63 -5.58 1.90 -11.55
C GLY A 63 -5.78 3.40 -11.70
N LYS A 64 -7.05 3.79 -11.87
CA LYS A 64 -7.52 5.18 -11.95
C LYS A 64 -8.69 5.40 -11.02
#